data_AF-Q57WG0-F1
#
_entry.id   AF-Q57WG0-F1
#
_cell.length_a   1.000
_cell.length_b   1.000
_cell.length_c   1.000
_cell.angle_alpha   90.00
_cell.angle_beta   90.00
_cell.angle_gamma   90.00
#
_symmetry.space_group_name_H-M   'P 1'
#
loop_
_entity.id
_entity.type
_entity.pdbx_description
1 polymer ?
#
loop_
_entity_poly.entity_id
_entity_poly.type
_entity_poly.pdbx_seq_one_letter_code
_entity_poly.pdbx_strand_id
1 'polypeptide(L)'
;MLCPPDVAFEKRCFKRSGNKVTPPSIALGTGLESGFLFKLSAVEDVARRGQFPGLLTKDEFLLMCEESEHIRDAYAMAKHLVALAPDGIFTRATLQETAGKVGSTQDTLSVEEVDALFNALDLGNRGYVSVDEFMDALYGEEGREAMREIRREYMRRKIEAETEPVVEDEANPEADAEVDAEADEEAEADEEAEL
;
A
#
# COMPACT_ATOMS: atom_id res chain seq x y z
N MET A 1 14.11 -11.15 -15.82
CA MET A 1 12.75 -11.44 -16.32
C MET A 1 12.09 -12.39 -15.35
N LEU A 2 10.97 -11.99 -14.73
CA LEU A 2 10.23 -12.87 -13.82
C LEU A 2 9.62 -14.02 -14.63
N CYS A 3 9.70 -15.24 -14.11
CA CYS A 3 9.17 -16.43 -14.75
C CYS A 3 7.87 -16.90 -14.08
N PRO A 4 7.02 -17.65 -14.79
CA PRO A 4 5.80 -18.22 -14.20
C PRO A 4 6.06 -18.94 -12.86
N PRO A 5 5.14 -18.87 -11.88
CA PRO A 5 5.27 -19.50 -10.55
C PRO A 5 5.71 -20.96 -10.59
N ASP A 6 5.13 -21.74 -11.49
CA ASP A 6 5.45 -23.15 -11.66
C ASP A 6 6.89 -23.35 -12.15
N VAL A 7 7.36 -22.51 -13.08
CA VAL A 7 8.73 -22.54 -13.61
C VAL A 7 9.74 -22.11 -12.54
N ALA A 8 9.44 -21.07 -11.76
CA ALA A 8 10.30 -20.64 -10.66
C ALA A 8 10.42 -21.76 -9.62
N PHE A 9 9.30 -22.36 -9.23
CA PHE A 9 9.28 -23.44 -8.25
C PHE A 9 10.14 -24.61 -8.71
N GLU A 10 10.03 -24.99 -9.98
CA GLU A 10 10.79 -26.11 -10.52
C GLU A 10 12.30 -25.89 -10.53
N LYS A 11 12.77 -24.64 -10.65
CA LYS A 11 14.20 -24.32 -10.59
C LYS A 11 14.82 -24.53 -9.20
N ARG A 12 14.02 -24.42 -8.13
CA ARG A 12 14.50 -24.34 -6.75
C ARG A 12 13.95 -25.43 -5.81
N CYS A 13 13.16 -26.37 -6.34
CA CYS A 13 12.61 -27.48 -5.56
C CYS A 13 13.60 -28.65 -5.39
N PHE A 14 13.37 -29.47 -4.37
CA PHE A 14 14.00 -30.79 -4.23
C PHE A 14 12.95 -31.88 -4.03
N LYS A 15 13.37 -33.14 -4.16
CA LYS A 15 12.50 -34.29 -3.97
C LYS A 15 12.49 -34.76 -2.51
N ARG A 16 11.30 -34.90 -1.92
CA ARG A 16 11.07 -35.56 -0.62
C ARG A 16 9.96 -36.60 -0.79
N SER A 17 10.26 -37.86 -0.50
CA SER A 17 9.32 -38.98 -0.64
C SER A 17 8.61 -39.02 -2.01
N GLY A 18 9.32 -38.67 -3.09
CA GLY A 18 8.78 -38.59 -4.45
C GLY A 18 8.12 -37.26 -4.83
N ASN A 19 7.79 -36.39 -3.87
CA ASN A 19 7.15 -35.09 -4.12
C ASN A 19 8.18 -33.97 -4.27
N LYS A 20 7.90 -32.99 -5.14
CA LYS A 20 8.71 -31.75 -5.25
C LYS A 20 8.28 -30.80 -4.14
N VAL A 21 9.23 -30.40 -3.31
CA VAL A 21 9.00 -29.54 -2.14
C VAL A 21 10.09 -28.47 -2.01
N THR A 22 9.77 -27.41 -1.28
CA THR A 22 10.69 -26.30 -0.99
C THR A 22 10.49 -25.77 0.44
N PRO A 23 11.55 -25.37 1.15
CA PRO A 23 11.43 -24.73 2.46
C PRO A 23 10.98 -23.27 2.31
N PRO A 24 10.42 -22.67 3.38
CA PRO A 24 9.95 -21.28 3.37
C PRO A 24 10.96 -20.27 2.82
N SER A 25 12.23 -20.37 3.24
CA SER A 25 13.29 -19.46 2.80
C SER A 25 13.53 -19.50 1.29
N ILE A 26 13.41 -20.67 0.66
CA ILE A 26 13.54 -20.80 -0.79
C ILE A 26 12.25 -20.35 -1.47
N ALA A 27 11.08 -20.67 -0.92
CA ALA A 27 9.79 -20.21 -1.44
C ALA A 27 9.71 -18.68 -1.54
N LEU A 28 10.30 -17.93 -0.60
CA LEU A 28 10.41 -16.47 -0.70
C LEU A 28 11.14 -16.03 -1.98
N GLY A 29 12.33 -16.61 -2.22
CA GLY A 29 13.10 -16.31 -3.43
C GLY A 29 12.38 -16.73 -4.71
N THR A 30 11.70 -17.88 -4.67
CA THR A 30 10.87 -18.38 -5.79
C THR A 30 9.68 -17.44 -6.07
N GLY A 31 8.98 -16.99 -5.02
CA GLY A 31 7.90 -16.02 -5.13
C GLY A 31 8.40 -14.74 -5.77
N LEU A 32 9.53 -14.22 -5.29
CA LEU A 32 10.16 -13.02 -5.85
C LEU A 32 10.52 -13.19 -7.33
N GLU A 33 11.08 -14.35 -7.73
CA GLU A 33 11.37 -14.67 -9.14
C GLU A 33 10.12 -14.76 -10.02
N SER A 34 8.96 -14.99 -9.41
CA SER A 34 7.65 -14.98 -10.06
C SER A 34 6.88 -13.69 -9.85
N GLY A 35 7.48 -12.71 -9.17
CA GLY A 35 6.90 -11.40 -8.90
C GLY A 35 5.82 -11.41 -7.83
N PHE A 36 5.92 -12.29 -6.84
CA PHE A 36 5.10 -12.27 -5.62
C PHE A 36 5.94 -11.89 -4.42
N LEU A 37 5.43 -10.98 -3.60
CA LEU A 37 6.09 -10.52 -2.38
C LEU A 37 5.42 -11.19 -1.19
N PHE A 38 5.92 -12.35 -0.81
CA PHE A 38 5.39 -13.08 0.33
C PHE A 38 6.01 -12.57 1.63
N LYS A 39 5.17 -12.48 2.67
CA LYS A 39 5.67 -12.36 4.06
C LYS A 39 6.20 -13.70 4.51
N LEU A 40 7.37 -13.73 5.16
CA LEU A 40 7.95 -14.97 5.68
C LEU A 40 6.97 -15.70 6.61
N SER A 41 6.32 -14.95 7.50
CA SER A 41 5.32 -15.49 8.43
C SER A 41 4.17 -16.21 7.73
N ALA A 42 3.67 -15.66 6.62
CA ALA A 42 2.61 -16.29 5.84
C ALA A 42 3.09 -17.60 5.19
N VAL A 43 4.30 -17.59 4.60
CA VAL A 43 4.89 -18.79 3.98
C VAL A 43 5.14 -19.88 5.02
N GLU A 44 5.64 -19.50 6.19
CA GLU A 44 5.88 -20.44 7.30
C GLU A 44 4.57 -21.03 7.83
N ASP A 45 3.50 -20.24 7.91
CA ASP A 45 2.19 -20.74 8.34
C ASP A 45 1.60 -21.75 7.34
N VAL A 46 1.73 -21.49 6.03
CA VAL A 46 1.35 -22.46 4.98
C VAL A 46 2.19 -23.73 5.12
N ALA A 47 3.52 -23.60 5.23
CA ALA A 47 4.43 -24.74 5.37
C ALA A 47 4.17 -25.56 6.63
N ARG A 48 3.73 -24.93 7.72
CA ARG A 48 3.42 -25.59 8.99
C ARG A 48 2.15 -26.43 8.91
N ARG A 49 1.14 -25.95 8.16
CA ARG A 49 -0.17 -26.59 7.99
C ARG A 49 -0.23 -27.54 6.79
N GLY A 50 0.75 -27.47 5.90
CA GLY A 50 0.81 -28.22 4.66
C GLY A 50 1.06 -29.72 4.83
N GLN A 51 1.12 -30.40 3.69
CA GLN A 51 1.30 -31.84 3.60
C GLN A 51 2.62 -32.31 4.24
N PHE A 52 3.67 -31.51 4.14
CA PHE A 52 4.97 -31.78 4.73
C PHE A 52 5.35 -30.67 5.71
N PRO A 53 5.13 -30.84 7.03
CA PRO A 53 5.40 -29.78 8.01
C PRO A 53 6.80 -29.18 7.86
N GLY A 54 6.84 -27.86 7.69
CA GLY A 54 8.05 -27.07 7.47
C GLY A 54 8.49 -26.98 6.00
N LEU A 55 7.70 -27.50 5.06
CA LEU A 55 7.94 -27.42 3.61
C LEU A 55 6.64 -27.10 2.87
N LEU A 56 6.77 -26.54 1.68
CA LEU A 56 5.69 -26.31 0.73
C LEU A 56 5.84 -27.25 -0.47
N THR A 57 4.75 -27.87 -0.87
CA THR A 57 4.58 -28.54 -2.16
C THR A 57 4.40 -27.52 -3.29
N LYS A 58 4.44 -28.00 -4.54
CA LYS A 58 4.17 -27.15 -5.71
C LYS A 58 2.77 -26.55 -5.63
N ASP A 59 1.76 -27.35 -5.31
CA ASP A 59 0.37 -26.91 -5.28
C ASP A 59 0.13 -25.88 -4.16
N GLU A 60 0.70 -26.08 -2.98
CA GLU A 60 0.62 -25.12 -1.87
C GLU A 60 1.31 -23.78 -2.23
N PHE A 61 2.45 -23.83 -2.92
CA PHE A 61 3.13 -22.62 -3.39
C PHE A 61 2.31 -21.88 -4.47
N LEU A 62 1.74 -22.59 -5.42
CA LEU A 62 0.92 -22.00 -6.49
C LEU A 62 -0.35 -21.36 -5.94
N LEU A 63 -1.03 -22.04 -5.00
CA LEU A 63 -2.19 -21.50 -4.31
C LEU A 63 -1.84 -20.18 -3.60
N MET A 64 -0.69 -20.14 -2.93
CA MET A 64 -0.21 -18.94 -2.25
C MET A 64 0.10 -17.79 -3.23
N CYS A 65 0.58 -18.09 -4.45
CA CYS A 65 0.69 -17.10 -5.53
C CYS A 65 -0.69 -16.58 -5.95
N GLU A 66 -1.68 -17.45 -6.14
CA GLU A 66 -3.03 -17.06 -6.57
C GLU A 66 -3.75 -16.16 -5.55
N GLU A 67 -3.49 -16.37 -4.26
CA GLU A 67 -4.05 -15.58 -3.15
C GLU A 67 -3.30 -14.27 -2.87
N SER A 68 -2.13 -14.07 -3.47
CA SER A 68 -1.27 -12.92 -3.19
C SER A 68 -1.29 -11.89 -4.32
N GLU A 69 -1.11 -10.61 -3.96
CA GLU A 69 -0.95 -9.55 -4.94
C GLU A 69 0.36 -9.72 -5.72
N HIS A 70 0.25 -9.69 -7.05
CA HIS A 70 1.40 -9.79 -7.93
C HIS A 70 2.08 -8.42 -8.02
N ILE A 71 3.37 -8.36 -7.68
CA ILE A 71 4.22 -7.16 -7.80
C ILE A 71 4.26 -6.63 -9.25
N ARG A 72 3.82 -7.41 -10.25
CA ARG A 72 3.77 -7.00 -11.66
C ARG A 72 2.62 -6.06 -12.01
N ASP A 73 1.62 -5.92 -11.17
CA ASP A 73 0.54 -4.99 -11.50
C ASP A 73 1.06 -3.54 -11.38
N ALA A 74 1.41 -2.97 -12.53
CA ALA A 74 1.88 -1.61 -12.63
C ALA A 74 0.85 -0.61 -12.10
N TYR A 75 -0.46 -0.89 -12.21
CA TYR A 75 -1.51 -0.03 -11.67
C TYR A 75 -1.60 -0.15 -10.15
N ALA A 76 -1.43 -1.35 -9.60
CA ALA A 76 -1.34 -1.53 -8.15
C ALA A 76 -0.14 -0.76 -7.58
N MET A 77 1.05 -0.91 -8.18
CA MET A 77 2.23 -0.18 -7.77
C MET A 77 2.05 1.34 -7.90
N ALA A 78 1.49 1.81 -9.02
CA ALA A 78 1.20 3.23 -9.23
C ALA A 78 0.28 3.80 -8.13
N LYS A 79 -0.74 3.05 -7.69
CA LYS A 79 -1.60 3.47 -6.56
C LYS A 79 -0.81 3.65 -5.27
N HIS A 80 0.09 2.72 -4.95
CA HIS A 80 0.96 2.84 -3.77
C HIS A 80 1.90 4.04 -3.87
N LEU A 81 2.47 4.29 -5.05
CA LEU A 81 3.39 5.41 -5.26
C LEU A 81 2.69 6.76 -5.17
N VAL A 82 1.45 6.91 -5.64
CA VAL A 82 0.69 8.16 -5.44
C VAL A 82 0.49 8.46 -3.95
N ALA A 83 0.24 7.44 -3.13
CA ALA A 83 0.09 7.61 -1.69
C ALA A 83 1.43 7.95 -1.01
N LEU A 84 2.53 7.34 -1.47
CA LEU A 84 3.87 7.53 -0.93
C LEU A 84 4.48 8.90 -1.30
N ALA A 85 4.29 9.31 -2.55
CA ALA A 85 4.93 10.45 -3.19
C ALA A 85 3.86 11.26 -3.97
N PRO A 86 2.96 11.98 -3.26
CA PRO A 86 1.86 12.70 -3.90
C PRO A 86 2.34 13.84 -4.83
N ASP A 87 3.51 14.41 -4.55
CA ASP A 87 4.21 15.37 -5.41
C ASP A 87 4.90 14.72 -6.63
N GLY A 88 4.98 13.38 -6.65
CA GLY A 88 5.56 12.59 -7.72
C GLY A 88 7.06 12.36 -7.59
N ILE A 89 7.64 12.67 -6.44
CA ILE A 89 9.04 12.38 -6.13
C ILE A 89 9.17 11.76 -4.74
N PHE A 90 10.18 10.91 -4.56
CA PHE A 90 10.58 10.48 -3.22
C PHE A 90 12.07 10.69 -3.05
N THR A 91 12.45 10.97 -1.81
CA THR A 91 13.83 11.15 -1.36
C THR A 91 14.24 9.96 -0.50
N ARG A 92 15.53 9.87 -0.21
CA ARG A 92 16.04 8.93 0.78
C ARG A 92 15.32 9.07 2.13
N ALA A 93 15.09 10.30 2.58
CA ALA A 93 14.43 10.58 3.85
C ALA A 93 12.98 10.06 3.86
N THR A 94 12.21 10.29 2.79
CA THR A 94 10.81 9.83 2.72
C THR A 94 10.72 8.30 2.66
N LEU A 95 11.64 7.61 1.99
CA LEU A 95 11.69 6.14 2.01
C LEU A 95 12.03 5.60 3.40
N GLN A 96 13.02 6.19 4.07
CA GLN A 96 13.40 5.80 5.43
C GLN A 96 12.25 6.04 6.43
N GLU A 97 11.58 7.19 6.34
CA GLU A 97 10.42 7.50 7.17
C GLU A 97 9.29 6.51 6.94
N THR A 98 9.02 6.16 5.68
CA THR A 98 7.97 5.20 5.34
C THR A 98 8.33 3.81 5.85
N ALA A 99 9.56 3.36 5.65
CA ALA A 99 10.04 2.09 6.20
C ALA A 99 9.91 2.05 7.72
N GLY A 100 10.19 3.16 8.42
CA GLY A 100 10.04 3.26 9.88
C GLY A 100 8.58 3.25 10.37
N LYS A 101 7.62 3.73 9.57
CA LYS A 101 6.19 3.72 9.91
C LYS A 101 5.55 2.33 9.80
N VAL A 102 6.11 1.44 8.99
CA VAL A 102 5.64 0.06 8.88
C VAL A 102 6.12 -0.68 10.13
N GLY A 103 5.25 -0.81 11.13
CA GLY A 103 5.59 -1.24 12.49
C GLY A 103 6.17 -2.66 12.68
N SER A 104 6.49 -3.38 11.60
CA SER A 104 7.16 -4.68 11.66
C SER A 104 8.59 -4.57 11.11
N THR A 105 9.57 -4.46 12.01
CA THR A 105 11.00 -4.40 11.66
C THR A 105 11.50 -5.61 10.84
N GLN A 106 10.77 -6.72 10.84
CA GLN A 106 11.15 -7.93 10.09
C GLN A 106 10.80 -7.87 8.60
N ASP A 107 9.81 -7.05 8.22
CA ASP A 107 9.34 -6.93 6.84
C ASP A 107 9.76 -5.59 6.20
N THR A 108 10.48 -4.75 6.93
CA THR A 108 10.95 -3.42 6.48
C THR A 108 12.39 -3.48 5.99
N LEU A 109 12.69 -2.70 4.95
CA LEU A 109 14.07 -2.48 4.53
C LEU A 109 14.86 -1.82 5.66
N SER A 110 16.04 -2.37 5.95
CA SER A 110 17.05 -1.73 6.78
C SER A 110 17.51 -0.40 6.18
N VAL A 111 18.14 0.45 6.99
CA VAL A 111 18.68 1.73 6.53
C VAL A 111 19.66 1.53 5.38
N GLU A 112 20.50 0.51 5.48
CA GLU A 112 21.49 0.13 4.46
C GLU A 112 20.83 -0.34 3.17
N GLU A 113 19.73 -1.10 3.24
CA GLU A 113 18.98 -1.55 2.08
C GLU A 113 18.24 -0.39 1.40
N VAL A 114 17.68 0.54 2.18
CA VAL A 114 17.08 1.77 1.63
C VAL A 114 18.14 2.61 0.91
N ASP A 115 19.33 2.76 1.50
CA ASP A 115 20.43 3.49 0.88
C ASP A 115 20.92 2.81 -0.42
N ALA A 116 21.05 1.49 -0.42
CA ALA A 116 21.43 0.72 -1.60
C ALA A 116 20.38 0.85 -2.73
N LEU A 117 19.10 0.73 -2.39
CA LEU A 117 17.99 0.91 -3.32
C LEU A 117 17.98 2.33 -3.91
N PHE A 118 18.13 3.34 -3.05
CA PHE A 118 18.11 4.73 -3.48
C PHE A 118 19.29 5.04 -4.42
N ASN A 119 20.51 4.59 -4.08
CA ASN A 119 21.68 4.80 -4.92
C ASN A 119 21.60 4.07 -6.27
N ALA A 120 20.86 2.95 -6.33
CA ALA A 120 20.62 2.23 -7.58
C ALA A 120 19.62 2.98 -8.50
N LEU A 121 18.70 3.75 -7.92
CA LEU A 121 17.64 4.45 -8.64
C LEU A 121 18.01 5.91 -8.98
N ASP A 122 18.70 6.62 -8.10
CA ASP A 122 19.17 8.00 -8.31
C ASP A 122 20.48 8.02 -9.12
N LEU A 123 20.42 7.52 -10.36
CA LEU A 123 21.56 7.45 -11.27
C LEU A 123 22.18 8.84 -11.57
N GLY A 124 21.42 9.91 -11.35
CA GLY A 124 21.84 11.29 -11.55
C GLY A 124 22.40 11.99 -10.31
N ASN A 125 22.44 11.33 -9.13
CA ASN A 125 22.78 11.95 -7.84
C ASN A 125 22.00 13.27 -7.58
N ARG A 126 20.71 13.30 -7.92
CA ARG A 126 19.88 14.49 -7.74
C ARG A 126 19.36 14.63 -6.31
N GLY A 127 19.45 13.57 -5.51
CA GLY A 127 18.87 13.49 -4.18
C GLY A 127 17.37 13.17 -4.18
N TYR A 128 16.79 12.89 -5.35
CA TYR A 128 15.40 12.46 -5.50
C TYR A 128 15.23 11.53 -6.71
N VAL A 129 14.26 10.63 -6.61
CA VAL A 129 13.81 9.75 -7.68
C VAL A 129 12.36 10.11 -8.00
N SER A 130 12.06 10.32 -9.28
CA SER A 130 10.67 10.54 -9.69
C SER A 130 9.91 9.23 -9.77
N VAL A 131 8.60 9.26 -9.48
CA VAL A 131 7.76 8.07 -9.60
C VAL A 131 7.74 7.52 -11.03
N ASP A 132 7.87 8.39 -12.04
CA ASP A 132 7.94 7.97 -13.44
C ASP A 132 9.23 7.22 -13.76
N GLU A 133 10.39 7.67 -13.25
CA GLU A 133 11.66 6.94 -13.40
C GLU A 133 11.64 5.61 -12.68
N PHE A 134 11.05 5.56 -11.48
CA PHE A 134 10.92 4.31 -10.73
C PHE A 134 10.01 3.32 -11.46
N MET A 135 8.87 3.77 -11.96
CA MET A 135 7.93 2.93 -12.71
C MET A 135 8.53 2.48 -14.05
N ASP A 136 9.29 3.33 -14.73
CA ASP A 136 10.01 2.96 -15.95
C ASP A 136 11.11 1.92 -15.67
N ALA A 137 11.85 2.07 -14.58
CA ALA A 137 12.88 1.11 -14.18
C ALA A 137 12.31 -0.29 -13.89
N LEU A 138 11.08 -0.37 -13.36
CA LEU A 138 10.44 -1.63 -12.98
C LEU A 138 9.59 -2.25 -14.10
N TYR A 139 8.80 -1.43 -14.81
CA TYR A 139 7.76 -1.89 -15.74
C TYR A 139 7.90 -1.28 -17.14
N GLY A 140 8.87 -0.41 -17.38
CA GLY A 140 9.06 0.24 -18.66
C GLY A 140 7.89 1.17 -19.05
N GLU A 141 7.48 1.09 -20.31
CA GLU A 141 6.39 1.92 -20.85
C GLU A 141 5.05 1.70 -20.15
N GLU A 142 4.70 0.45 -19.85
CA GLU A 142 3.48 0.09 -19.11
C GLU A 142 3.43 0.80 -17.75
N GLY A 143 4.58 0.85 -17.05
CA GLY A 143 4.68 1.55 -15.77
C GLY A 143 4.38 3.03 -15.87
N ARG A 144 4.95 3.70 -16.89
CA ARG A 144 4.73 5.14 -17.12
C ARG A 144 3.27 5.43 -17.48
N GLU A 145 2.63 4.55 -18.26
CA GLU A 145 1.22 4.69 -18.61
C GLU A 145 0.32 4.54 -17.39
N ALA A 146 0.53 3.48 -16.61
CA ALA A 146 -0.19 3.24 -15.36
C ALA A 146 -0.03 4.42 -14.39
N MET A 147 1.19 4.93 -14.22
CA MET A 147 1.46 6.08 -13.35
C MET A 147 0.73 7.34 -13.82
N ARG A 148 0.73 7.61 -15.13
CA ARG A 148 0.05 8.77 -15.72
C ARG A 148 -1.47 8.69 -15.55
N GLU A 149 -2.05 7.52 -15.74
CA GLU A 149 -3.49 7.31 -15.57
C GLU A 149 -3.91 7.47 -14.10
N ILE A 150 -3.24 6.77 -13.19
CA ILE A 150 -3.55 6.83 -11.75
C ILE A 150 -3.35 8.24 -11.19
N ARG A 151 -2.29 8.98 -11.59
CA ARG A 151 -2.10 10.37 -11.16
C ARG A 151 -3.19 11.30 -11.69
N ARG A 152 -3.65 11.09 -12.94
CA ARG A 152 -4.74 11.89 -13.50
C ARG A 152 -6.03 11.65 -12.72
N GLU A 153 -6.34 10.39 -12.40
CA GLU A 153 -7.49 10.06 -11.56
C GLU A 153 -7.37 10.66 -10.16
N TYR A 154 -6.21 10.55 -9.52
CA TYR A 154 -5.95 11.12 -8.20
C TYR A 154 -6.15 12.64 -8.19
N MET A 155 -5.59 13.35 -9.16
CA MET A 155 -5.76 14.81 -9.29
C MET A 155 -7.21 15.20 -9.55
N ARG A 156 -7.94 14.42 -10.37
CA ARG A 156 -9.38 14.65 -10.60
C ARG A 156 -10.16 14.54 -9.29
N ARG A 157 -9.96 13.44 -8.54
CA ARG A 157 -10.63 13.23 -7.25
C ARG A 157 -10.26 14.30 -6.22
N LYS A 158 -9.00 14.74 -6.20
CA LYS A 158 -8.53 15.79 -5.30
C LYS A 158 -9.24 17.12 -5.60
N ILE A 159 -9.36 17.49 -6.87
CA ILE A 159 -10.09 18.70 -7.27
C ILE A 159 -11.57 18.55 -6.90
N GLU A 160 -12.21 17.42 -7.23
CA GLU A 160 -13.62 17.18 -6.88
C GLU A 160 -13.87 17.33 -5.36
N ALA A 161 -13.01 16.76 -4.51
CA ALA A 161 -13.11 16.90 -3.05
C ALA A 161 -12.84 18.33 -2.55
N GLU A 162 -11.96 19.09 -3.23
CA GLU A 162 -11.70 20.50 -2.90
C GLU A 162 -12.78 21.46 -3.45
N THR A 163 -13.59 21.00 -4.43
CA THR A 163 -14.68 21.80 -5.03
C THR A 163 -16.06 21.39 -4.53
N GLU A 164 -16.17 20.31 -3.75
CA GLU A 164 -17.40 20.02 -3.01
C GLU A 164 -17.68 21.23 -2.11
N PRO A 165 -18.84 21.90 -2.28
CA PRO A 165 -19.18 22.99 -1.40
C PRO A 165 -19.18 22.41 0.01
N VAL A 166 -18.45 23.06 0.91
CA VAL A 166 -18.77 22.98 2.33
C VAL A 166 -20.25 23.25 2.36
N VAL A 167 -21.05 22.21 2.59
CA VAL A 167 -22.41 22.38 3.04
C VAL A 167 -22.18 23.01 4.40
N GLU A 168 -22.05 24.34 4.40
CA GLU A 168 -22.38 25.11 5.57
C GLU A 168 -23.76 24.59 5.90
N ASP A 169 -23.86 23.84 6.99
CA ASP A 169 -25.11 23.70 7.71
C ASP A 169 -25.58 25.15 7.86
N GLU A 170 -26.40 25.61 6.92
CA GLU A 170 -27.11 26.87 7.01
C GLU A 170 -27.91 26.67 8.28
N ALA A 171 -27.38 27.27 9.36
CA ALA A 171 -28.02 27.39 10.64
C ALA A 171 -29.47 27.70 10.34
N ASN A 172 -30.35 26.76 10.66
CA ASN A 172 -31.78 26.90 10.49
C ASN A 172 -32.17 28.18 11.25
N PRO A 173 -32.51 29.29 10.57
CA PRO A 173 -32.84 30.53 11.27
C PRO A 173 -34.14 30.40 12.09
N GLU A 174 -34.89 29.31 11.90
CA GLU A 174 -36.06 28.99 12.72
C GLU A 174 -35.69 28.33 14.06
N ALA A 175 -34.48 27.76 14.23
CA ALA A 175 -34.06 27.17 15.50
C ALA A 175 -33.53 28.22 16.49
N ASP A 176 -32.86 29.27 16.02
CA ASP A 176 -32.39 30.36 16.90
C ASP A 176 -33.53 31.30 17.31
N ALA A 177 -34.59 31.43 16.49
CA ALA A 177 -35.76 32.24 16.81
C ALA A 177 -36.66 31.62 17.90
N GLU A 178 -36.70 30.29 18.02
CA GLU A 178 -37.45 29.62 19.10
C GLU A 178 -36.72 29.73 20.45
N VAL A 179 -35.37 29.75 20.47
CA VAL A 179 -34.59 29.86 21.71
C VAL A 179 -34.62 31.29 22.27
N ASP A 180 -34.59 32.32 21.42
CA ASP A 180 -34.75 33.71 21.88
C ASP A 180 -36.20 34.01 22.34
N ALA A 181 -37.21 33.37 21.75
CA ALA A 181 -38.60 33.55 22.18
C ALA A 181 -38.91 32.86 23.51
N GLU A 182 -38.34 31.68 23.78
CA GLU A 182 -38.50 31.00 25.08
C GLU A 182 -37.74 31.72 26.22
N ALA A 183 -36.62 32.38 25.92
CA ALA A 183 -35.86 33.13 26.93
C ALA A 183 -36.55 34.44 27.38
N ASP A 184 -37.25 35.13 26.47
CA ASP A 184 -38.02 36.33 26.82
C ASP A 184 -39.32 35.98 27.59
N GLU A 185 -39.96 34.85 27.32
CA GLU A 185 -41.13 34.39 28.11
C GLU A 185 -40.75 33.94 29.54
N GLU A 186 -39.57 33.35 29.75
CA GLU A 186 -39.11 32.96 31.09
C GLU A 186 -38.70 34.18 31.94
N ALA A 187 -38.18 35.25 31.32
CA ALA A 187 -37.79 36.47 32.02
C ALA A 187 -38.99 37.32 32.48
N GLU A 188 -40.07 37.39 31.70
CA GLU A 188 -41.29 38.09 32.13
C GLU A 188 -42.07 37.32 33.21
N ALA A 189 -41.99 35.99 33.23
CA ALA A 189 -42.64 35.16 34.25
C ALA A 189 -41.98 35.28 35.65
N ASP A 190 -40.66 35.47 35.72
CA ASP A 190 -39.94 35.67 36.98
C ASP A 190 -40.15 37.09 37.56
N GLU A 191 -40.35 38.13 36.73
CA GLU A 191 -40.65 39.49 37.21
C GLU A 191 -42.08 39.63 37.79
N GLU A 192 -43.07 38.88 37.27
CA GLU A 192 -44.43 38.87 37.84
C GLU A 192 -44.54 38.08 39.15
N ALA A 193 -43.59 37.20 39.47
CA ALA A 193 -43.58 36.40 40.69
C ALA A 193 -42.99 37.12 41.92
N GLU A 194 -42.29 38.25 41.74
CA GLU A 194 -41.69 39.05 42.83
C GLU A 194 -42.53 40.27 43.29
N LEU A 195 -43.73 40.49 42.74
CA LEU A 195 -44.67 41.57 43.13
C LEU A 195 -45.83 41.09 44.01
#